data_AF-A0A239KNB0-F1
#
_entry.id   AF-A0A239KNB0-F1
#
_cell.length_a   1.000
_cell.length_b   1.000
_cell.length_c   1.000
_cell.angle_alpha   90.00
_cell.angle_beta   90.00
_cell.angle_gamma   90.00
#
_symmetry.space_group_name_H-M   'P 1'
#
loop_
_entity.id
_entity.type
_entity.pdbx_description
1 polymer ?
#
loop_
_entity_poly.entity_id
_entity_poly.type
_entity_poly.pdbx_seq_one_letter_code
_entity_poly.pdbx_strand_id
1 'polypeptide(L)'
;MTNAIFSKAETLRRMIAERGLAVGGLNTSINRNGGYSAYFDCAGGDRIRVSDHDTICNDSCKWWGDADEQTVDAFVARRFWNMAVSAELTIISHRAHERKEAERRAAFEELQDRADANNAMLAAAGYDVSTMTKNQRKDALKALRRGAMQPGA
;
A
#
# COMPACT_ATOMS: atom_id res chain seq x y z
N MET A 1 23.88 0.53 -37.38
CA MET A 1 24.44 -0.64 -36.66
C MET A 1 23.92 -0.60 -35.24
N THR A 2 23.19 -1.61 -34.79
CA THR A 2 22.73 -1.70 -33.39
C THR A 2 23.89 -2.16 -32.50
N ASN A 3 24.17 -1.42 -31.43
CA ASN A 3 25.20 -1.78 -30.46
C ASN A 3 24.90 -3.16 -29.83
N ALA A 4 25.92 -3.98 -29.60
CA ALA A 4 25.77 -5.33 -29.05
C ALA A 4 25.02 -5.36 -27.70
N ILE A 5 25.23 -4.36 -26.85
CA ILE A 5 24.52 -4.23 -25.56
C ILE A 5 23.02 -4.03 -25.76
N PHE A 6 22.64 -3.21 -26.74
CA PHE A 6 21.23 -2.92 -27.02
C PHE A 6 20.53 -4.15 -27.61
N SER A 7 21.21 -4.85 -28.53
CA SER A 7 20.71 -6.10 -29.11
C SER A 7 20.54 -7.18 -28.05
N LYS A 8 21.52 -7.35 -27.15
CA LYS A 8 21.44 -8.30 -26.03
C LYS A 8 20.27 -7.99 -25.10
N ALA A 9 20.10 -6.72 -24.73
CA ALA A 9 18.99 -6.31 -23.87
C ALA A 9 17.62 -6.54 -24.52
N GLU A 10 17.49 -6.31 -25.83
CA GLU A 10 16.25 -6.59 -26.56
C GLU A 10 15.97 -8.11 -26.64
N THR A 11 17.00 -8.93 -26.88
CA THR A 11 16.85 -10.40 -26.85
C THR A 11 16.36 -10.87 -25.49
N LEU A 12 17.00 -10.41 -24.41
CA LEU A 12 16.60 -10.76 -23.05
C LEU A 12 15.15 -10.31 -22.74
N ARG A 13 14.80 -9.09 -23.15
CA ARG A 13 13.45 -8.54 -22.99
C ARG A 13 12.41 -9.43 -23.69
N ARG A 14 12.70 -9.89 -24.90
CA ARG A 14 11.82 -10.82 -25.65
C ARG A 14 11.72 -12.18 -24.98
N MET A 15 12.83 -12.77 -24.58
CA MET A 15 12.85 -14.06 -23.89
C MET A 15 11.99 -14.03 -22.62
N ILE A 16 12.08 -12.96 -21.83
CA ILE A 16 11.25 -12.77 -20.64
C ILE A 16 9.76 -12.60 -21.01
N ALA A 17 9.46 -11.81 -22.04
CA ALA A 17 8.09 -11.60 -22.51
C ALA A 17 7.43 -12.88 -23.04
N GLU A 18 8.18 -13.72 -23.77
CA GLU A 18 7.72 -15.01 -24.29
C GLU A 18 7.33 -15.99 -23.18
N ARG A 19 7.90 -15.84 -21.99
CA ARG A 19 7.56 -16.63 -20.79
C ARG A 19 6.37 -16.04 -20.01
N GLY A 20 5.72 -15.02 -20.56
CA GLY A 20 4.49 -14.43 -20.02
C GLY A 20 4.69 -13.35 -18.95
N LEU A 21 5.93 -12.96 -18.64
CA LEU A 21 6.17 -11.85 -17.72
C LEU A 21 6.04 -10.52 -18.48
N ALA A 22 5.23 -9.60 -17.96
CA ALA A 22 5.08 -8.28 -18.58
C ALA A 22 6.40 -7.48 -18.48
N VAL A 23 6.82 -6.90 -19.61
CA VAL A 23 8.05 -6.12 -19.74
C VAL A 23 7.73 -4.75 -20.34
N GLY A 24 8.42 -3.72 -19.85
CA GLY A 24 8.34 -2.36 -20.35
C GLY A 24 9.09 -2.15 -21.66
N GLY A 25 9.15 -0.88 -22.08
CA GLY A 25 9.97 -0.44 -23.21
C GLY A 25 11.46 -0.56 -22.91
N LEU A 26 12.25 -0.80 -23.95
CA LEU A 26 13.70 -0.79 -23.87
C LEU A 26 14.21 0.66 -23.85
N ASN A 27 14.97 1.01 -22.83
CA ASN A 27 15.68 2.29 -22.74
C ASN A 27 17.17 2.07 -22.96
N THR A 28 17.82 2.99 -23.68
CA THR A 28 19.25 2.94 -23.98
C THR A 28 19.95 4.19 -23.47
N SER A 29 21.18 4.07 -23.00
CA SER A 29 22.00 5.17 -22.51
C SER A 29 23.48 4.95 -22.81
N ILE A 30 24.20 6.04 -23.06
CA ILE A 30 25.65 6.06 -23.26
C ILE A 30 26.24 6.99 -22.20
N ASN A 31 27.23 6.51 -21.45
CA ASN A 31 27.85 7.29 -20.39
C ASN A 31 28.91 8.27 -20.94
N ARG A 32 29.47 9.12 -20.07
CA ARG A 32 30.50 10.11 -20.42
C ARG A 32 31.81 9.52 -20.98
N ASN A 33 32.07 8.24 -20.69
CA ASN A 33 33.26 7.51 -21.14
C ASN A 33 32.98 6.70 -22.42
N GLY A 34 31.80 6.86 -23.04
CA GLY A 34 31.41 6.11 -24.24
C GLY A 34 30.89 4.69 -23.99
N GLY A 35 30.70 4.28 -22.73
CA GLY A 35 30.15 2.97 -22.37
C GLY A 35 28.64 2.91 -22.62
N TYR A 36 28.17 1.79 -23.16
CA TYR A 36 26.78 1.56 -23.53
C TYR A 36 26.03 0.79 -22.44
N SER A 37 24.78 1.19 -22.21
CA SER A 37 23.86 0.50 -21.31
C SER A 37 22.44 0.50 -21.86
N ALA A 38 21.69 -0.55 -21.56
CA ALA A 38 20.27 -0.63 -21.84
C ALA A 38 19.53 -1.21 -20.63
N TYR A 39 18.29 -0.81 -20.44
CA TYR A 39 17.47 -1.29 -19.33
C TYR A 39 15.98 -1.31 -19.69
N PHE A 40 15.24 -2.18 -19.02
CA PHE A 40 13.79 -2.28 -19.10
C PHE A 40 13.24 -2.74 -17.76
N ASP A 41 11.98 -2.40 -17.49
CA ASP A 41 11.29 -2.76 -16.26
C ASP A 41 10.46 -4.03 -16.47
N CYS A 42 10.41 -4.90 -15.46
CA CYS A 42 9.62 -6.12 -15.44
C CYS A 42 8.49 -6.01 -14.41
N ALA A 43 7.39 -6.73 -14.65
CA ALA A 43 6.36 -6.93 -13.62
C ALA A 43 7.00 -7.49 -12.33
N GLY A 44 6.54 -6.96 -11.18
CA GLY A 44 7.18 -7.20 -9.88
C GLY A 44 8.17 -6.11 -9.45
N GLY A 45 8.40 -5.08 -10.28
CA GLY A 45 9.10 -3.86 -9.91
C GLY A 45 10.61 -3.87 -10.12
N ASP A 46 11.16 -4.91 -10.76
CA ASP A 46 12.59 -4.98 -11.05
C ASP A 46 12.95 -4.31 -12.35
N ARG A 47 14.09 -3.63 -12.33
CA ARG A 47 14.74 -3.11 -13.52
C ARG A 47 15.88 -4.04 -13.91
N ILE A 48 15.81 -4.56 -15.13
CA ILE A 48 16.91 -5.32 -15.71
C ILE A 48 17.82 -4.35 -16.46
N ARG A 49 19.13 -4.45 -16.23
CA ARG A 49 20.14 -3.63 -16.89
C ARG A 49 21.18 -4.53 -17.56
N VAL A 50 21.53 -4.19 -18.79
CA VAL A 50 22.64 -4.76 -19.54
C VAL A 50 23.59 -3.62 -19.87
N SER A 51 24.86 -3.73 -19.50
CA SER A 51 25.87 -2.71 -19.77
C SER A 51 27.23 -3.33 -20.08
N ASP A 52 28.06 -2.62 -20.84
CA ASP A 52 29.48 -2.96 -21.08
C ASP A 52 30.43 -2.35 -20.06
N HIS A 53 29.88 -1.53 -19.16
CA HIS A 53 30.56 -0.88 -18.08
C HIS A 53 29.74 -1.14 -16.83
N ASP A 54 30.37 -1.67 -15.80
CA ASP A 54 29.75 -1.80 -14.49
C ASP A 54 30.73 -1.28 -13.45
N THR A 55 30.33 -0.24 -12.73
CA THR A 55 31.13 0.36 -11.64
C THR A 55 30.42 0.29 -10.30
N ILE A 56 29.15 -0.13 -10.25
CA ILE A 56 28.36 -0.10 -9.02
C ILE A 56 27.51 -1.37 -8.93
N CYS A 57 28.06 -2.35 -8.23
CA CYS A 57 27.37 -3.56 -7.77
C CYS A 57 26.46 -3.20 -6.57
N ASN A 58 25.47 -2.34 -6.80
CA ASN A 58 24.37 -2.21 -5.84
C ASN A 58 23.41 -3.36 -6.14
N ASP A 59 23.05 -4.14 -5.11
CA ASP A 59 22.31 -5.41 -5.20
C ASP A 59 20.98 -5.36 -6.00
N SER A 60 20.48 -4.18 -6.34
CA SER A 60 19.29 -3.95 -7.17
C SER A 60 19.56 -3.87 -8.67
N CYS A 61 20.81 -3.75 -9.13
CA CYS A 61 21.19 -3.67 -10.54
C CYS A 61 21.94 -4.94 -10.96
N LYS A 62 21.20 -5.98 -11.33
CA LYS A 62 21.81 -7.22 -11.85
C LYS A 62 22.24 -7.00 -13.29
N TRP A 63 23.52 -7.24 -13.57
CA TRP A 63 24.08 -7.35 -14.91
C TRP A 63 23.67 -8.70 -15.52
N TRP A 64 22.98 -8.67 -16.67
CA TRP A 64 22.46 -9.87 -17.36
C TRP A 64 23.19 -10.17 -18.69
N GLY A 65 24.47 -9.77 -18.80
CA GLY A 65 25.21 -9.72 -20.06
C GLY A 65 25.21 -11.00 -20.92
N ASP A 66 25.12 -12.19 -20.31
CA ASP A 66 25.19 -13.50 -20.98
C ASP A 66 24.24 -14.55 -20.35
N ALA A 67 23.03 -14.15 -19.92
CA ALA A 67 22.10 -15.11 -19.33
C ALA A 67 21.56 -16.12 -20.37
N ASP A 68 21.66 -17.41 -20.06
CA ASP A 68 21.07 -18.50 -20.85
C ASP A 68 19.56 -18.65 -20.59
N GLU A 69 18.89 -19.48 -21.41
CA GLU A 69 17.45 -19.74 -21.29
C GLU A 69 17.05 -20.23 -19.90
N GLN A 70 17.84 -21.11 -19.29
CA GLN A 70 17.57 -21.67 -17.97
C GLN A 70 17.61 -20.59 -16.88
N THR A 71 18.55 -19.66 -16.98
CA THR A 71 18.67 -18.52 -16.06
C THR A 71 17.48 -17.59 -16.21
N VAL A 72 17.01 -17.35 -17.45
CA VAL A 72 15.80 -16.57 -17.70
C VAL A 72 14.55 -17.28 -17.17
N ASP A 73 14.42 -18.59 -17.38
CA ASP A 73 13.32 -19.41 -16.85
C ASP A 73 13.26 -19.33 -15.32
N ALA A 74 14.39 -19.54 -14.65
CA ALA A 74 14.48 -19.46 -13.20
C ALA A 74 14.12 -18.07 -12.67
N PHE A 75 14.52 -17.00 -13.37
CA PHE A 75 14.14 -15.65 -13.03
C PHE A 75 12.63 -15.43 -13.16
N VAL A 76 12.04 -15.81 -14.30
CA VAL A 76 10.61 -15.62 -14.54
C VAL A 76 9.77 -16.42 -13.54
N ALA A 77 10.14 -17.68 -13.27
CA ALA A 77 9.48 -18.51 -12.27
C ALA A 77 9.53 -17.89 -10.88
N ARG A 78 10.70 -17.38 -10.46
CA ARG A 78 10.86 -16.66 -9.19
C ARG A 78 9.99 -15.40 -9.14
N ARG A 79 9.82 -14.68 -10.26
CA ARG A 79 8.99 -13.48 -10.29
C ARG A 79 7.51 -13.79 -10.13
N PHE A 80 7.01 -14.81 -10.82
CA PHE A 80 5.64 -15.27 -10.60
C PHE A 80 5.40 -15.68 -9.16
N TRP A 81 6.35 -16.42 -8.55
CA TRP A 81 6.27 -16.77 -7.14
C TRP A 81 6.20 -15.54 -6.23
N ASN A 82 7.10 -14.58 -6.41
CA ASN A 82 7.13 -13.36 -5.60
C ASN A 82 5.84 -12.53 -5.75
N MET A 83 5.28 -12.46 -6.96
CA MET A 83 4.01 -11.76 -7.22
C MET A 83 2.84 -12.47 -6.53
N ALA A 84 2.78 -13.80 -6.57
CA ALA A 84 1.76 -14.58 -5.87
C ALA A 84 1.83 -14.38 -4.35
N VAL A 85 3.02 -14.49 -3.75
CA VAL A 85 3.24 -14.25 -2.32
C VAL A 85 2.87 -12.83 -1.92
N SER A 86 3.25 -11.83 -2.73
CA SER A 86 2.93 -10.43 -2.46
C SER A 86 1.42 -10.19 -2.49
N ALA A 87 0.71 -10.78 -3.46
CA ALA A 87 -0.75 -10.69 -3.54
C ALA A 87 -1.44 -11.32 -2.31
N GLU A 88 -0.98 -12.49 -1.86
CA GLU A 88 -1.49 -13.12 -0.64
C GLU A 88 -1.27 -12.24 0.60
N LEU A 89 -0.06 -11.68 0.75
CA LEU A 89 0.25 -10.77 1.86
C LEU A 89 -0.60 -9.50 1.83
N THR A 90 -0.88 -8.95 0.65
CA THR A 90 -1.79 -7.80 0.50
C THR A 90 -3.20 -8.15 0.97
N ILE A 91 -3.72 -9.33 0.61
CA ILE A 91 -5.06 -9.78 1.04
C ILE A 91 -5.12 -9.93 2.58
N ILE A 92 -4.09 -10.52 3.18
CA ILE A 92 -4.00 -10.68 4.64
C ILE A 92 -3.99 -9.32 5.34
N SER A 93 -3.17 -8.39 4.84
CA SER A 93 -3.07 -7.03 5.38
C SER A 93 -4.40 -6.28 5.26
N HIS A 94 -5.09 -6.38 4.12
CA HIS A 94 -6.38 -5.74 3.91
C HIS A 94 -7.44 -6.26 4.88
N ARG A 95 -7.57 -7.58 5.04
CA ARG A 95 -8.49 -8.19 6.01
C ARG A 95 -8.19 -7.76 7.45
N ALA A 96 -6.91 -7.60 7.80
CA ALA A 96 -6.51 -7.10 9.10
C ALA A 96 -6.91 -5.62 9.30
N HIS A 97 -6.84 -4.81 8.25
CA HIS A 97 -7.30 -3.42 8.27
C HIS A 97 -8.83 -3.34 8.45
N GLU A 98 -9.59 -4.11 7.67
CA GLU A 98 -11.05 -4.15 7.74
C GLU A 98 -11.54 -4.52 9.16
N ARG A 99 -10.90 -5.49 9.82
CA ARG A 99 -11.23 -5.85 11.21
C ARG A 99 -11.02 -4.68 12.17
N LYS A 100 -9.88 -3.98 12.07
CA LYS A 100 -9.61 -2.79 12.90
C LYS A 100 -10.59 -1.66 12.64
N GLU A 101 -11.02 -1.47 11.40
CA GLU A 101 -12.05 -0.47 11.08
C GLU A 101 -13.41 -0.85 11.64
N ALA A 102 -13.81 -2.12 11.55
CA ALA A 102 -15.05 -2.60 12.16
C ALA A 102 -15.05 -2.42 13.68
N GLU A 103 -13.96 -2.75 14.37
CA GLU A 103 -13.79 -2.53 15.81
C GLU A 103 -13.89 -1.05 16.18
N ARG A 104 -13.23 -0.16 15.42
CA ARG A 104 -13.31 1.30 15.63
C ARG A 104 -14.71 1.83 15.41
N ARG A 105 -15.41 1.34 14.39
CA ARG A 105 -16.78 1.73 14.08
C ARG A 105 -17.74 1.29 15.17
N ALA A 106 -17.66 0.04 15.63
CA ALA A 106 -18.49 -0.46 16.72
C ALA A 106 -18.27 0.34 18.02
N ALA A 107 -17.02 0.67 18.36
CA ALA A 107 -16.70 1.49 19.52
C ALA A 107 -17.25 2.93 19.39
N PHE A 108 -17.25 3.50 18.18
CA PHE A 108 -17.84 4.81 17.93
C PHE A 108 -19.37 4.79 18.01
N GLU A 109 -20.02 3.76 17.45
CA GLU A 109 -21.46 3.54 17.54
C GLU A 109 -21.92 3.40 19.01
N GLU A 110 -21.21 2.63 19.85
CA GLU A 110 -21.52 2.51 21.28
C GLU A 110 -21.39 3.85 22.03
N LEU A 111 -20.38 4.66 21.70
CA LEU A 111 -20.20 5.99 22.30
C LEU A 111 -21.31 6.95 21.86
N GLN A 112 -21.74 6.87 20.61
CA GLN A 112 -22.82 7.68 20.06
C GLN A 112 -24.15 7.29 20.72
N ASP A 113 -24.48 6.00 20.79
CA ASP A 113 -25.68 5.49 21.46
C ASP A 113 -25.73 5.94 22.94
N ARG A 114 -24.59 5.87 23.64
CA ARG A 114 -24.50 6.34 25.02
C ARG A 114 -24.69 7.85 25.13
N ALA A 115 -24.17 8.63 24.16
CA ALA A 115 -24.37 10.07 24.13
C ALA A 115 -25.85 10.42 23.89
N ASP A 116 -26.51 9.70 22.99
CA ASP A 116 -27.91 9.90 22.64
C ASP A 116 -28.83 9.49 23.80
N ALA A 117 -28.55 8.37 24.47
CA ALA A 117 -29.24 7.98 25.69
C ALA A 117 -29.12 9.05 26.80
N ASN A 118 -27.92 9.61 27.01
CA ASN A 118 -27.71 10.69 27.97
C ASN A 118 -28.47 11.98 27.59
N ASN A 119 -28.49 12.33 26.30
CA ASN A 119 -29.24 13.48 25.81
C ASN A 119 -30.75 13.26 26.00
N ALA A 120 -31.26 12.05 25.72
CA ALA A 120 -32.66 11.69 25.96
C ALA A 120 -33.04 11.80 27.44
N MET A 121 -32.16 11.36 28.36
CA MET A 121 -32.37 11.51 29.81
C MET A 121 -32.45 12.99 30.24
N LEU A 122 -31.59 13.85 29.68
CA LEU A 122 -31.63 15.29 29.94
C LEU A 122 -32.90 15.95 29.40
N ALA A 123 -33.28 15.63 28.16
CA ALA A 123 -34.49 16.14 27.54
C ALA A 123 -35.74 15.70 28.31
N ALA A 124 -35.82 14.44 28.74
CA ALA A 124 -36.90 13.92 29.57
C ALA A 124 -36.99 14.62 30.94
N ALA A 125 -35.89 15.15 31.45
CA ALA A 125 -35.84 15.95 32.67
C ALA A 125 -36.11 17.46 32.44
N GLY A 126 -36.45 17.87 31.22
CA GLY A 126 -36.83 19.24 30.86
C GLY A 126 -35.67 20.15 30.41
N TYR A 127 -34.45 19.62 30.25
CA TYR A 127 -33.33 20.41 29.73
C TYR A 127 -33.40 20.55 28.21
N ASP A 128 -33.22 21.77 27.70
CA ASP A 128 -33.01 22.00 26.26
C ASP A 128 -31.56 21.66 25.89
N VAL A 129 -31.36 20.42 25.47
CA VAL A 129 -30.04 19.86 25.13
C VAL A 129 -29.39 20.57 23.93
N SER A 130 -30.18 21.19 23.05
CA SER A 130 -29.72 21.81 21.80
C SER A 130 -28.92 23.10 22.00
N THR A 131 -29.18 23.80 23.11
CA THR A 131 -28.52 25.06 23.48
C THR A 131 -27.38 24.87 24.47
N MET A 132 -27.21 23.65 25.00
CA MET A 132 -26.21 23.36 26.03
C MET A 132 -24.84 22.93 25.46
N THR A 133 -23.78 23.54 26.00
CA THR A 133 -22.41 23.09 25.75
C THR A 133 -22.17 21.69 26.33
N LYS A 134 -21.10 21.02 25.87
CA LYS A 134 -20.71 19.68 26.36
C LYS A 134 -20.52 19.61 27.88
N ASN A 135 -19.92 20.65 28.48
CA ASN A 135 -19.67 20.69 29.92
C ASN A 135 -20.97 20.89 30.71
N GLN A 136 -21.85 21.77 30.26
CA GLN A 136 -23.17 21.98 30.87
C GLN A 136 -24.02 20.69 30.86
N ARG A 137 -24.01 19.93 29.76
CA ARG A 137 -24.69 18.63 29.69
C ARG A 137 -24.13 17.64 30.69
N LYS A 138 -22.79 17.59 30.84
CA LYS A 138 -22.12 16.70 31.79
C LYS A 138 -22.47 17.03 33.25
N ASP A 139 -22.51 18.31 33.60
CA ASP A 139 -22.85 18.75 34.96
C ASP A 139 -24.33 18.53 35.26
N ALA A 140 -25.23 18.80 34.31
CA ALA A 140 -26.65 18.49 34.44
C ALA A 140 -26.93 16.99 34.59
N LEU A 141 -26.26 16.13 33.80
CA LEU A 141 -26.34 14.66 33.96
C LEU A 141 -25.88 14.22 35.35
N LYS A 142 -24.82 14.83 35.87
CA LYS A 142 -24.29 14.53 37.20
C LYS A 142 -25.26 14.96 38.30
N ALA A 143 -25.94 16.09 38.14
CA ALA A 143 -26.98 16.55 39.06
C ALA A 143 -28.19 15.61 39.05
N LEU A 144 -28.70 15.24 37.86
CA LEU A 144 -29.81 14.29 37.70
C LEU A 144 -29.51 12.93 38.32
N ARG A 145 -28.31 12.36 38.07
CA ARG A 145 -27.90 11.06 38.64
C ARG A 145 -27.72 11.09 40.15
N ARG A 146 -27.51 12.26 40.75
CA ARG A 146 -27.41 12.45 42.20
C ARG A 146 -28.76 12.70 42.87
N GLY A 147 -29.86 12.73 42.11
CA GLY A 147 -31.20 12.98 42.65
C GLY A 147 -31.47 14.44 43.00
N ALA A 148 -30.62 15.38 42.57
CA ALA A 148 -30.93 16.81 42.65
C ALA A 148 -31.89 17.15 41.50
N MET A 149 -33.19 17.24 41.79
CA MET A 149 -34.25 17.41 40.80
C MET A 149 -34.27 18.79 40.11
N GLN A 150 -34.70 18.73 38.85
CA GLN A 150 -35.24 19.71 37.89
C GLN A 150 -34.73 21.17 37.87
N PRO A 151 -34.34 21.71 36.68
CA PRO A 151 -34.37 23.15 36.46
C PRO A 151 -35.85 23.59 36.40
N GLY A 152 -36.18 24.62 37.18
CA GLY A 152 -37.54 25.14 37.33
C GLY A 152 -38.20 25.59 36.03
N ALA A 153 -39.53 25.57 36.08
CA ALA A 153 -40.47 26.17 35.12
C ALA A 153 -40.25 27.67 34.93
#